data_AF-A0A2V5RY71-F1
#
_entry.id   AF-A0A2V5RY71-F1
#
_cell.length_a   1.000
_cell.length_b   1.000
_cell.length_c   1.000
_cell.angle_alpha   90.00
_cell.angle_beta   90.00
_cell.angle_gamma   90.00
#
_symmetry.space_group_name_H-M   'P 1'
#
loop_
_entity.id
_entity.type
_entity.pdbx_description
1 polymer ?
#
loop_
_entity_poly.entity_id
_entity_poly.type
_entity_poly.pdbx_seq_one_letter_code
_entity_poly.pdbx_strand_id
1 'polypeptide(L)'
;MTAKIDKYVSVFNLGLQNTFVYRWNYFLRALFALIPLAGTVFLWRAIFKERGGSLHGYDYGSMIYYYLLTILVSNLVTPTEDEWQIAADIREGQINSLLTKPMSYLAYRFSIFMSGRLVYTFVTLPPIALIFLYFRDYLALPNHALTYVYACISLAMAALMQFFITYSLAMMAFWILEISTIVFIVYSFEYFLGGQMFPIDIMPNAVQAVMKWLPFYYELFCPSPFSLGDFRAPNLRRHWQFSQAGSCSLGPPRERCGNAASAIIKLSAVRKFILQICADTLSRSRATYAAKDSTRRLPFRSRVQIPNPPTQTDRRHSIL
;
A
#
# COMPACT_ATOMS: atom_id res chain seq x y z
N MET A 1 11.62 29.19 -2.84
CA MET A 1 10.85 28.01 -2.37
C MET A 1 10.24 27.23 -3.53
N THR A 2 9.70 27.91 -4.53
CA THR A 2 9.12 27.37 -5.77
C THR A 2 10.00 26.33 -6.47
N ALA A 3 11.28 26.62 -6.75
CA ALA A 3 12.19 25.68 -7.43
C ALA A 3 12.36 24.31 -6.72
N LYS A 4 12.14 24.23 -5.40
CA LYS A 4 12.20 22.94 -4.66
C LYS A 4 10.94 22.11 -4.83
N ILE A 5 9.80 22.73 -5.15
CA ILE A 5 8.51 22.07 -5.39
C ILE A 5 8.42 21.67 -6.86
N ASP A 6 8.87 22.53 -7.78
CA ASP A 6 8.81 22.32 -9.23
C ASP A 6 9.49 21.02 -9.67
N LYS A 7 10.59 20.64 -9.00
CA LYS A 7 11.26 19.36 -9.25
C LYS A 7 10.40 18.14 -8.91
N TYR A 8 9.64 18.19 -7.81
CA TYR A 8 8.78 17.06 -7.40
C TYR A 8 7.50 17.02 -8.23
N VAL A 9 6.98 18.18 -8.65
CA VAL A 9 5.89 18.26 -9.63
C VAL A 9 6.32 17.66 -10.96
N SER A 10 7.55 17.93 -11.41
CA SER A 10 8.10 17.33 -12.63
C SER A 10 8.21 15.81 -12.52
N VAL A 11 8.68 15.30 -11.37
CA VAL A 11 8.73 13.87 -11.06
C VAL A 11 7.32 13.26 -11.05
N PHE A 12 6.36 13.94 -10.43
CA PHE A 12 4.96 13.51 -10.39
C PHE A 12 4.38 13.40 -11.81
N ASN A 13 4.60 14.40 -12.67
CA ASN A 13 4.14 14.37 -14.06
C ASN A 13 4.80 13.23 -14.87
N LEU A 14 6.09 12.98 -14.64
CA LEU A 14 6.78 11.83 -15.25
C LEU A 14 6.19 10.50 -14.77
N GLY A 15 5.88 10.39 -13.48
CA GLY A 15 5.19 9.25 -12.91
C GLY A 15 3.80 9.04 -13.52
N LEU A 16 3.02 10.10 -13.72
CA LEU A 16 1.73 10.02 -14.42
C LEU A 16 1.91 9.44 -15.83
N GLN A 17 2.83 9.98 -16.62
CA GLN A 17 3.07 9.51 -17.99
C GLN A 17 3.46 8.04 -18.02
N ASN A 18 4.39 7.62 -17.15
CA ASN A 18 4.81 6.23 -17.06
C ASN A 18 3.65 5.31 -16.69
N THR A 19 2.83 5.72 -15.72
CA THR A 19 1.67 4.94 -15.25
C THR A 19 0.59 4.83 -16.32
N PHE A 20 0.34 5.89 -17.10
CA PHE A 20 -0.64 5.88 -18.19
C PHE A 20 -0.25 4.95 -19.35
N VAL A 21 1.05 4.74 -19.59
CA VAL A 21 1.51 3.77 -20.59
C VAL A 21 1.05 2.36 -20.19
N TYR A 22 1.13 2.02 -18.90
CA TYR A 22 0.75 0.71 -18.37
C TYR A 22 -0.71 0.63 -17.87
N ARG A 23 -1.59 1.55 -18.30
CA ARG A 23 -3.00 1.61 -17.84
C ARG A 23 -3.75 0.28 -17.95
N TRP A 24 -3.50 -0.50 -19.00
CA TRP A 24 -4.14 -1.80 -19.20
C TRP A 24 -3.75 -2.83 -18.14
N ASN A 25 -2.51 -2.79 -17.64
CA ASN A 25 -2.10 -3.66 -16.55
C ASN A 25 -2.95 -3.37 -15.29
N TYR A 26 -3.12 -2.10 -14.94
CA TYR A 26 -3.95 -1.71 -13.80
C TYR A 26 -5.44 -2.05 -13.99
N PHE A 27 -5.97 -1.83 -15.20
CA PHE A 27 -7.35 -2.20 -15.52
C PHE A 27 -7.58 -3.71 -15.40
N LEU A 28 -6.70 -4.52 -16.00
CA LEU A 28 -6.80 -5.98 -15.95
C LEU A 28 -6.62 -6.51 -14.53
N ARG A 29 -5.73 -5.92 -13.73
CA ARG A 29 -5.59 -6.26 -12.30
C ARG A 29 -6.88 -6.02 -11.53
N ALA A 30 -7.52 -4.86 -11.68
CA ALA A 30 -8.80 -4.60 -11.03
C ALA A 30 -9.92 -5.51 -11.56
N LEU A 31 -9.91 -5.84 -12.85
CA LEU A 31 -10.87 -6.78 -13.43
C LEU A 31 -10.70 -8.19 -12.85
N PHE A 32 -9.46 -8.69 -12.75
CA PHE A 32 -9.19 -10.01 -12.16
C PHE A 32 -9.37 -10.04 -10.65
N ALA A 33 -9.25 -8.91 -9.95
CA ALA A 33 -9.62 -8.79 -8.54
C ALA A 33 -11.11 -9.07 -8.28
N LEU A 34 -11.97 -9.04 -9.32
CA LEU A 34 -13.38 -9.43 -9.20
C LEU A 34 -13.56 -10.95 -9.08
N ILE A 35 -12.59 -11.76 -9.52
CA ILE A 35 -12.66 -13.23 -9.41
C ILE A 35 -12.67 -13.69 -7.95
N PRO A 36 -11.69 -13.30 -7.09
CA PRO A 36 -11.72 -13.66 -5.67
C PRO A 36 -12.95 -13.06 -4.97
N LEU A 37 -13.39 -11.86 -5.37
CA LEU A 37 -14.64 -11.27 -4.86
C LEU A 37 -15.84 -12.18 -5.17
N ALA A 38 -15.98 -12.65 -6.41
CA ALA A 38 -17.05 -13.57 -6.79
C ALA A 38 -16.99 -14.87 -5.96
N GLY A 39 -15.80 -15.43 -5.76
CA GLY A 39 -15.58 -16.56 -4.86
C GLY A 39 -16.11 -16.29 -3.45
N THR A 40 -15.78 -15.14 -2.87
CA THR A 40 -16.28 -14.71 -1.56
C THR A 40 -17.81 -14.55 -1.54
N VAL A 41 -18.41 -13.98 -2.59
CA VAL A 41 -19.88 -13.86 -2.71
C VAL A 41 -20.56 -15.24 -2.71
N PHE A 42 -20.03 -16.20 -3.47
CA PHE A 42 -20.58 -17.55 -3.53
C PHE A 42 -20.40 -18.32 -2.22
N LEU A 43 -19.22 -18.20 -1.60
CA LEU A 43 -18.92 -18.80 -0.31
C LEU A 43 -19.92 -18.33 0.75
N TRP A 44 -20.08 -17.01 0.91
CA TRP A 44 -21.01 -16.47 1.90
C TRP A 44 -22.46 -16.78 1.56
N ARG A 45 -22.82 -16.84 0.28
CA ARG A 45 -24.18 -17.27 -0.14
C ARG A 45 -24.48 -18.68 0.33
N ALA A 46 -23.53 -19.61 0.21
CA ALA A 46 -23.69 -20.99 0.68
C ALA A 46 -23.85 -21.04 2.21
N ILE A 47 -22.96 -20.35 2.94
CA ILE A 47 -22.98 -20.31 4.41
C ILE A 47 -24.31 -19.76 4.96
N PHE A 48 -24.78 -18.63 4.43
CA PHE A 48 -26.04 -18.03 4.90
C PHE A 48 -27.27 -18.86 4.49
N LYS A 49 -27.22 -19.59 3.37
CA LYS A 49 -28.30 -20.49 2.94
C LYS A 49 -28.45 -21.70 3.88
N GLU A 50 -27.35 -22.30 4.32
CA GLU A 50 -27.40 -23.46 5.23
C GLU A 50 -27.76 -23.07 6.66
N ARG A 51 -27.25 -21.92 7.13
CA ARG A 51 -27.51 -21.47 8.51
C ARG A 51 -28.90 -20.87 8.71
N GLY A 52 -29.46 -20.21 7.68
CA GLY A 52 -30.79 -19.61 7.75
C GLY A 52 -30.95 -18.42 8.70
N GLY A 53 -29.85 -17.77 9.13
CA GLY A 53 -29.89 -16.67 10.11
C GLY A 53 -28.67 -15.75 10.07
N SER A 54 -28.71 -14.67 10.86
CA SER A 54 -27.63 -13.68 10.93
C SER A 54 -26.40 -14.22 11.68
N LEU A 55 -25.20 -13.79 11.26
CA LEU A 55 -23.92 -14.15 11.89
C LEU A 55 -23.36 -12.92 12.61
N HIS A 56 -23.33 -12.93 13.94
CA HIS A 56 -22.79 -11.82 14.75
C HIS A 56 -23.31 -10.42 14.33
N GLY A 57 -24.61 -10.34 13.95
CA GLY A 57 -25.24 -9.10 13.49
C GLY A 57 -25.09 -8.79 12.00
N TYR A 58 -24.38 -9.62 11.23
CA TYR A 58 -24.32 -9.55 9.77
C TYR A 58 -25.45 -10.38 9.14
N ASP A 59 -26.21 -9.73 8.26
CA ASP A 59 -27.00 -10.39 7.22
C ASP A 59 -26.16 -10.58 5.95
N TYR A 60 -26.60 -11.43 5.03
CA TYR A 60 -25.95 -11.65 3.73
C TYR A 60 -25.66 -10.33 3.00
N GLY A 61 -26.64 -9.43 2.95
CA GLY A 61 -26.47 -8.13 2.28
C GLY A 61 -25.36 -7.27 2.90
N SER A 62 -25.34 -7.18 4.23
CA SER A 62 -24.28 -6.44 4.94
C SER A 62 -22.89 -7.08 4.79
N MET A 63 -22.83 -8.40 4.66
CA MET A 63 -21.58 -9.12 4.44
C MET A 63 -21.03 -8.82 3.04
N ILE A 64 -21.88 -8.87 2.00
CA ILE A 64 -21.46 -8.52 0.64
C ILE A 64 -21.03 -7.05 0.55
N TYR A 65 -21.79 -6.15 1.18
CA TYR A 65 -21.42 -4.73 1.24
C TYR A 65 -20.05 -4.51 1.91
N TYR A 66 -19.75 -5.24 2.98
CA TYR A 66 -18.43 -5.20 3.61
C TYR A 66 -17.32 -5.56 2.61
N TYR A 67 -17.43 -6.69 1.90
CA TYR A 67 -16.40 -7.10 0.94
C TYR A 67 -16.27 -6.16 -0.26
N LEU A 68 -17.37 -5.54 -0.70
CA LEU A 68 -17.35 -4.49 -1.73
C LEU A 68 -16.58 -3.25 -1.26
N LEU A 69 -16.73 -2.84 0.01
CA LEU A 69 -15.93 -1.77 0.58
C LEU A 69 -14.47 -2.18 0.76
N THR A 70 -14.22 -3.40 1.22
CA THR A 70 -12.87 -3.93 1.43
C THR A 70 -12.07 -3.96 0.13
N ILE A 71 -12.68 -4.38 -1.00
CA ILE A 71 -12.00 -4.35 -2.30
C ILE A 71 -11.77 -2.91 -2.78
N LEU A 72 -12.73 -1.99 -2.56
CA LEU A 72 -12.56 -0.57 -2.89
C LEU A 72 -11.39 0.03 -2.11
N VAL A 73 -11.37 -0.13 -0.79
CA VAL A 73 -10.31 0.38 0.09
C VAL A 73 -8.96 -0.23 -0.28
N SER A 74 -8.88 -1.55 -0.48
CA SER A 74 -7.63 -2.22 -0.85
C SER A 74 -7.06 -1.68 -2.16
N ASN A 75 -7.90 -1.45 -3.18
CA ASN A 75 -7.44 -0.87 -4.44
C ASN A 75 -6.92 0.57 -4.27
N LEU A 76 -7.48 1.34 -3.34
CA LEU A 76 -7.07 2.72 -3.09
C LEU A 76 -5.79 2.81 -2.25
N VAL A 77 -5.58 1.87 -1.33
CA VAL A 77 -4.49 1.90 -0.34
C VAL A 77 -3.28 1.09 -0.79
N THR A 78 -3.48 -0.14 -1.25
CA THR A 78 -2.40 -1.12 -1.44
C THR A 78 -1.57 -0.83 -2.71
N PRO A 79 -0.26 -0.53 -2.59
CA PRO A 79 0.64 -0.39 -3.73
C PRO A 79 0.85 -1.73 -4.43
N THR A 80 1.20 -1.66 -5.71
CA THR A 80 1.30 -2.86 -6.56
C THR A 80 2.72 -3.20 -6.95
N GLU A 81 3.61 -2.21 -7.09
CA GLU A 81 4.95 -2.40 -7.68
C GLU A 81 6.04 -1.54 -7.03
N ASP A 82 5.70 -0.69 -6.07
CA ASP A 82 6.61 0.34 -5.56
C ASP A 82 7.81 -0.29 -4.82
N GLU A 83 7.55 -1.33 -4.02
CA GLU A 83 8.56 -2.07 -3.29
C GLU A 83 9.56 -2.79 -4.20
N TRP A 84 9.08 -3.35 -5.31
CA TRP A 84 9.89 -4.05 -6.31
C TRP A 84 10.82 -3.08 -7.04
N GLN A 85 10.30 -1.92 -7.43
CA GLN A 85 11.10 -0.88 -8.07
C GLN A 85 12.17 -0.30 -7.14
N ILE A 86 11.83 -0.04 -5.87
CA ILE A 86 12.80 0.45 -4.89
C ILE A 86 13.90 -0.59 -4.65
N ALA A 87 13.53 -1.87 -4.57
CA ALA A 87 14.50 -2.95 -4.39
C ALA A 87 15.39 -3.15 -5.62
N ALA A 88 14.84 -3.00 -6.83
CA ALA A 88 15.60 -3.03 -8.07
C ALA A 88 16.62 -1.88 -8.14
N ASP A 89 16.20 -0.64 -7.82
CA ASP A 89 17.09 0.52 -7.77
C ASP A 89 18.30 0.31 -6.86
N ILE A 90 18.11 -0.37 -5.73
CA ILE A 90 19.18 -0.68 -4.77
C ILE A 90 20.08 -1.78 -5.34
N ARG A 91 19.49 -2.88 -5.82
CA ARG A 91 20.21 -4.05 -6.36
C ARG A 91 21.06 -3.71 -7.57
N GLU A 92 20.54 -2.86 -8.45
CA GLU A 92 21.19 -2.43 -9.69
C GLU A 92 22.11 -1.22 -9.48
N GLY A 93 22.18 -0.67 -8.26
CA GLY A 93 23.01 0.48 -7.92
C GLY A 93 22.54 1.81 -8.52
N GLN A 94 21.35 1.85 -9.14
CA GLN A 94 20.74 3.06 -9.69
C GLN A 94 20.49 4.11 -8.61
N ILE A 95 20.29 3.68 -7.36
CA ILE A 95 20.12 4.58 -6.22
C ILE A 95 21.30 5.54 -6.02
N ASN A 96 22.54 5.15 -6.39
CA ASN A 96 23.70 6.02 -6.28
C ASN A 96 23.57 7.28 -7.17
N SER A 97 23.04 7.10 -8.38
CA SER A 97 22.81 8.22 -9.32
C SER A 97 21.73 9.19 -8.83
N LEU A 98 20.78 8.69 -8.04
CA LEU A 98 19.70 9.48 -7.46
C LEU A 98 20.19 10.22 -6.21
N LEU A 99 21.08 9.62 -5.42
CA LEU A 99 21.67 10.23 -4.23
C LEU A 99 22.65 11.36 -4.55
N THR A 100 23.30 11.35 -5.72
CA THR A 100 24.15 12.46 -6.17
C THR A 100 23.34 13.70 -6.59
N LYS A 101 22.04 13.55 -6.86
CA LYS A 101 21.16 14.67 -7.21
C LYS A 101 20.69 15.37 -5.93
N PRO A 102 20.47 16.68 -5.93
CA PRO A 102 19.97 17.43 -4.76
C PRO A 102 18.47 17.19 -4.52
N MET A 103 18.08 15.93 -4.32
CA MET A 103 16.71 15.46 -4.12
C MET A 103 16.68 14.36 -3.07
N SER A 104 15.69 14.39 -2.17
CA SER A 104 15.49 13.30 -1.22
C SER A 104 14.87 12.10 -1.94
N TYR A 105 15.47 10.92 -1.79
CA TYR A 105 14.95 9.69 -2.38
C TYR A 105 13.55 9.34 -1.85
N LEU A 106 13.29 9.57 -0.56
CA LEU A 106 11.96 9.39 0.04
C LEU A 106 10.92 10.26 -0.67
N ALA A 107 11.20 11.55 -0.83
CA ALA A 107 10.26 12.48 -1.46
C ALA A 107 10.07 12.20 -2.96
N TYR A 108 11.13 11.75 -3.63
CA TYR A 108 11.07 11.23 -5.01
C TYR A 108 10.10 10.05 -5.11
N ARG A 109 10.29 9.01 -4.28
CA ARG A 109 9.42 7.83 -4.27
C ARG A 109 8.00 8.13 -3.84
N PHE A 110 7.81 9.04 -2.89
CA PHE A 110 6.48 9.50 -2.50
C PHE A 110 5.74 10.21 -3.65
N SER A 111 6.46 11.01 -4.44
CA SER A 111 5.87 11.70 -5.61
C SER A 111 5.43 10.70 -6.69
N ILE A 112 6.27 9.69 -6.96
CA ILE A 112 5.93 8.59 -7.88
C ILE A 112 4.75 7.77 -7.36
N PHE A 113 4.77 7.38 -6.09
CA PHE A 113 3.66 6.67 -5.42
C PHE A 113 2.34 7.43 -5.60
N MET A 114 2.32 8.73 -5.28
CA MET A 114 1.10 9.54 -5.39
C MET A 114 0.59 9.63 -6.83
N SER A 115 1.49 9.77 -7.81
CA SER A 115 1.11 9.79 -9.23
C SER A 115 0.53 8.45 -9.69
N GLY A 116 1.16 7.35 -9.26
CA GLY A 116 0.70 5.99 -9.53
C GLY A 116 -0.67 5.72 -8.92
N ARG A 117 -0.88 6.11 -7.65
CA ARG A 117 -2.15 5.97 -6.94
C ARG A 117 -3.27 6.75 -7.62
N LEU A 118 -3.01 7.96 -8.10
CA LEU A 118 -4.01 8.77 -8.79
C LEU A 118 -4.49 8.08 -10.08
N VAL A 119 -3.55 7.63 -10.92
CA VAL A 119 -3.90 6.96 -12.19
C VAL A 119 -4.53 5.59 -11.93
N TYR A 120 -4.00 4.83 -10.98
CA TYR A 120 -4.59 3.55 -10.57
C TYR A 120 -6.04 3.74 -10.13
N THR A 121 -6.31 4.68 -9.22
CA THR A 121 -7.67 5.00 -8.77
C THR A 121 -8.57 5.35 -9.94
N PHE A 122 -8.11 6.19 -10.88
CA PHE A 122 -8.90 6.59 -12.04
C PHE A 122 -9.23 5.41 -12.97
N VAL A 123 -8.25 4.54 -13.24
CA VAL A 123 -8.40 3.39 -14.15
C VAL A 123 -9.22 2.25 -13.54
N THR A 124 -9.17 2.10 -12.21
CA THR A 124 -9.87 1.03 -11.48
C THR A 124 -11.29 1.40 -11.07
N LEU A 125 -11.64 2.70 -11.12
CA LEU A 125 -12.98 3.17 -10.80
C LEU A 125 -14.08 2.56 -11.69
N PRO A 126 -13.93 2.41 -13.02
CA PRO A 126 -14.96 1.81 -13.87
C PRO A 126 -15.35 0.36 -13.52
N PRO A 127 -14.42 -0.62 -13.40
CA PRO A 127 -14.81 -1.99 -13.04
C PRO A 127 -15.38 -2.07 -11.61
N ILE A 128 -14.87 -1.26 -10.68
CA ILE A 128 -15.40 -1.20 -9.32
C ILE A 128 -16.81 -0.56 -9.30
N ALA A 129 -17.05 0.51 -10.07
CA ALA A 129 -18.36 1.12 -10.17
C ALA A 129 -19.40 0.16 -10.78
N LEU A 130 -19.01 -0.64 -11.77
CA LEU A 130 -19.87 -1.67 -12.36
C LEU A 130 -20.33 -2.69 -11.32
N ILE A 131 -19.42 -3.19 -10.48
CA ILE A 131 -19.77 -4.19 -9.46
C ILE A 131 -20.63 -3.59 -8.34
N PHE A 132 -20.37 -2.34 -7.95
CA PHE A 132 -21.22 -1.61 -7.01
C PHE A 132 -22.63 -1.37 -7.57
N LEU A 133 -22.76 -1.09 -8.87
CA LEU A 133 -24.05 -0.95 -9.55
C LEU A 133 -24.81 -2.28 -9.59
N TYR A 134 -24.11 -3.39 -9.84
CA TYR A 134 -24.72 -4.73 -9.83
C TYR A 134 -25.27 -5.13 -8.45
N PHE A 135 -24.55 -4.79 -7.38
CA PHE A 135 -24.98 -5.07 -5.99
C PHE A 135 -25.69 -3.90 -5.31
N ARG A 136 -26.24 -2.94 -6.08
CA ARG A 136 -26.87 -1.71 -5.56
C ARG A 136 -27.94 -1.96 -4.48
N ASP A 137 -28.64 -3.09 -4.55
CA ASP A 137 -29.72 -3.42 -3.61
C ASP A 137 -29.20 -3.73 -2.19
N TYR A 138 -27.90 -4.04 -2.07
CA TYR A 138 -27.23 -4.31 -0.80
C TYR A 138 -26.42 -3.11 -0.27
N LEU A 139 -26.35 -2.01 -1.02
CA LEU A 139 -25.59 -0.82 -0.62
C LEU A 139 -26.29 -0.09 0.55
N ALA A 140 -25.59 -0.02 1.68
CA ALA A 140 -25.99 0.81 2.81
C ALA A 140 -25.09 2.05 2.88
N LEU A 141 -25.46 3.09 2.14
CA LEU A 141 -24.71 4.34 2.14
C LEU A 141 -24.95 5.13 3.45
N PRO A 142 -23.89 5.68 4.08
CA PRO A 142 -24.02 6.57 5.23
C PRO A 142 -24.91 7.78 4.92
N ASN A 143 -25.79 8.13 5.86
CA ASN A 143 -26.71 9.28 5.71
C ASN A 143 -26.04 10.62 6.01
N HIS A 144 -24.91 10.61 6.73
CA HIS A 144 -24.22 11.83 7.16
C HIS A 144 -23.05 12.18 6.24
N ALA A 145 -23.06 13.40 5.70
CA ALA A 145 -21.99 13.92 4.84
C ALA A 145 -20.60 13.91 5.52
N LEU A 146 -20.56 14.10 6.84
CA LEU A 146 -19.33 14.06 7.64
C LEU A 146 -18.65 12.68 7.63
N THR A 147 -19.42 11.59 7.52
CA THR A 147 -18.87 10.22 7.47
C THR A 147 -17.95 10.04 6.26
N TYR A 148 -18.30 10.64 5.11
CA TYR A 148 -17.46 10.61 3.92
C TYR A 148 -16.15 11.40 4.10
N VAL A 149 -16.20 12.54 4.80
CA VAL A 149 -14.98 13.33 5.10
C VAL A 149 -14.03 12.52 5.99
N TYR A 150 -14.55 11.91 7.07
CA TYR A 150 -13.73 11.05 7.93
C TYR A 150 -13.20 9.81 7.21
N ALA A 151 -14.00 9.20 6.34
CA ALA A 151 -13.56 8.07 5.51
C ALA A 151 -12.43 8.50 4.56
N CYS A 152 -12.54 9.65 3.89
CA CYS A 152 -11.48 10.17 3.03
C CYS A 152 -10.19 10.47 3.80
N ILE A 153 -10.28 11.07 4.99
CA ILE A 153 -9.10 11.33 5.84
C ILE A 153 -8.46 10.02 6.30
N SER A 154 -9.27 9.05 6.74
CA SER A 154 -8.80 7.74 7.16
C SER A 154 -8.14 6.98 6.01
N LEU A 155 -8.70 7.06 4.81
CA LEU A 155 -8.14 6.45 3.60
C LEU A 155 -6.79 7.08 3.23
N ALA A 156 -6.67 8.41 3.31
CA ALA A 156 -5.41 9.10 3.07
C ALA A 156 -4.33 8.70 4.08
N MET A 157 -4.70 8.55 5.36
CA MET A 157 -3.79 8.04 6.40
C MET A 157 -3.41 6.58 6.16
N ALA A 158 -4.35 5.74 5.74
CA ALA A 158 -4.11 4.35 5.39
C ALA A 158 -3.11 4.23 4.23
N ALA A 159 -3.32 4.98 3.13
CA ALA A 159 -2.40 5.01 1.99
C ALA A 159 -1.00 5.51 2.38
N LEU A 160 -0.92 6.52 3.25
CA LEU A 160 0.36 7.02 3.75
C LEU A 160 1.06 5.97 4.63
N MET A 161 0.32 5.26 5.47
CA MET A 161 0.88 4.20 6.32
C MET A 161 1.39 3.05 5.47
N GLN A 162 0.59 2.59 4.50
CA GLN A 162 0.97 1.56 3.54
C GLN A 162 2.26 1.93 2.81
N PHE A 163 2.38 3.17 2.32
CA PHE A 163 3.61 3.65 1.69
C PHE A 163 4.84 3.53 2.60
N PHE A 164 4.72 3.88 3.88
CA PHE A 164 5.83 3.75 4.82
C PHE A 164 6.18 2.29 5.12
N ILE A 165 5.19 1.40 5.22
CA ILE A 165 5.44 -0.04 5.40
C ILE A 165 6.20 -0.56 4.18
N THR A 166 5.68 -0.36 2.98
CA THR A 166 6.31 -0.88 1.75
C THR A 166 7.68 -0.27 1.49
N TYR A 167 7.86 1.02 1.76
CA TYR A 167 9.17 1.66 1.69
C TYR A 167 10.15 1.04 2.69
N SER A 168 9.72 0.76 3.92
CA SER A 168 10.56 0.08 4.93
C SER A 168 10.95 -1.32 4.48
N LEU A 169 10.00 -2.07 3.92
CA LEU A 169 10.26 -3.41 3.39
C LEU A 169 11.28 -3.36 2.25
N ALA A 170 11.12 -2.40 1.34
CA ALA A 170 11.99 -2.26 0.19
C ALA A 170 13.42 -1.84 0.57
N MET A 171 13.58 -1.01 1.61
CA MET A 171 14.89 -0.62 2.12
C MET A 171 15.70 -1.80 2.70
N MET A 172 15.06 -2.93 3.04
CA MET A 172 15.80 -4.14 3.42
C MET A 172 16.66 -4.69 2.27
N ALA A 173 16.40 -4.28 1.02
CA ALA A 173 17.20 -4.68 -0.14
C ALA A 173 18.66 -4.24 -0.07
N PHE A 174 19.03 -3.34 0.86
CA PHE A 174 20.43 -3.02 1.12
C PHE A 174 21.23 -4.18 1.72
N TRP A 175 20.57 -5.10 2.44
CA TRP A 175 21.20 -6.26 3.07
C TRP A 175 20.79 -7.59 2.44
N ILE A 176 19.61 -7.62 1.84
CA ILE A 176 18.99 -8.84 1.33
C ILE A 176 18.84 -8.70 -0.18
N LEU A 177 19.50 -9.59 -0.93
CA LEU A 177 19.44 -9.59 -2.41
C LEU A 177 18.02 -9.76 -2.94
N GLU A 178 17.21 -10.59 -2.27
CA GLU A 178 15.88 -10.98 -2.71
C GLU A 178 14.86 -10.77 -1.58
N ILE A 179 14.17 -9.63 -1.60
CA ILE A 179 13.19 -9.25 -0.56
C ILE A 179 11.79 -9.82 -0.80
N SER A 180 11.54 -10.39 -1.98
CA SER A 180 10.22 -10.86 -2.44
C SER A 180 9.51 -11.74 -1.44
N THR A 181 10.25 -12.68 -0.83
CA THR A 181 9.70 -13.62 0.15
C THR A 181 9.24 -12.89 1.43
N ILE A 182 9.99 -11.89 1.88
CA ILE A 182 9.63 -11.11 3.07
C ILE A 182 8.39 -10.26 2.79
N VAL A 183 8.35 -9.60 1.63
CA VAL A 183 7.18 -8.83 1.18
C VAL A 183 5.93 -9.74 1.14
N PHE A 184 6.04 -10.92 0.54
CA PHE A 184 4.94 -11.87 0.46
C PHE A 184 4.42 -12.31 1.84
N ILE A 185 5.32 -12.61 2.78
CA ILE A 185 4.94 -12.97 4.15
C ILE A 185 4.19 -11.82 4.83
N VAL A 186 4.69 -10.59 4.71
CA VAL A 186 4.06 -9.41 5.33
C VAL A 186 2.70 -9.13 4.72
N TYR A 187 2.55 -9.19 3.39
CA TYR A 187 1.25 -9.03 2.73
C TYR A 187 0.28 -10.17 3.04
N SER A 188 0.77 -11.38 3.28
CA SER A 188 -0.07 -12.47 3.77
C SER A 188 -0.65 -12.10 5.14
N PHE A 189 0.18 -11.62 6.07
CA PHE A 189 -0.32 -11.13 7.37
C PHE A 189 -1.28 -9.95 7.23
N GLU A 190 -1.01 -9.00 6.32
CA GLU A 190 -1.92 -7.91 6.01
C GLU A 190 -3.29 -8.42 5.54
N TYR A 191 -3.32 -9.42 4.66
CA TYR A 191 -4.54 -10.05 4.15
C TYR A 191 -5.37 -10.69 5.28
N PHE A 192 -4.73 -11.46 6.16
CA PHE A 192 -5.43 -12.13 7.27
C PHE A 192 -5.83 -11.15 8.40
N LEU A 193 -4.93 -10.24 8.78
CA LEU A 193 -5.08 -9.40 9.97
C LEU A 193 -5.71 -8.03 9.68
N GLY A 194 -5.73 -7.59 8.42
CA GLY A 194 -6.41 -6.37 7.97
C GLY A 194 -7.92 -6.53 7.75
N GLY A 195 -8.42 -7.77 7.81
CA GLY A 195 -9.85 -8.08 7.66
C GLY A 195 -10.27 -8.43 6.23
N GLN A 196 -9.34 -8.67 5.30
CA GLN A 196 -9.72 -9.08 3.93
C GLN A 196 -10.34 -10.46 3.89
N MET A 197 -9.85 -11.39 4.70
CA MET A 197 -10.41 -12.73 4.74
C MET A 197 -11.73 -12.77 5.51
N PHE A 198 -11.77 -12.14 6.68
CA PHE A 198 -12.92 -12.12 7.57
C PHE A 198 -13.11 -10.74 8.19
N PRO A 199 -14.36 -10.26 8.35
CA PRO A 199 -14.59 -9.04 9.09
C PRO A 199 -14.03 -9.14 10.51
N ILE A 200 -13.28 -8.13 10.95
CA ILE A 200 -12.62 -8.18 12.26
C ILE A 200 -13.66 -8.24 13.40
N ASP A 201 -14.86 -7.71 13.19
CA ASP A 201 -15.93 -7.73 14.20
C ASP A 201 -16.49 -9.13 14.52
N ILE A 202 -16.32 -10.11 13.62
CA ILE A 202 -16.79 -11.48 13.89
C ILE A 202 -15.80 -12.29 14.73
N MET A 203 -14.59 -11.77 14.95
CA MET A 203 -13.53 -12.44 15.71
C MET A 203 -13.75 -12.31 17.23
N PRO A 204 -13.22 -13.23 18.05
CA PRO A 204 -13.25 -13.09 19.51
C PRO A 204 -12.57 -11.80 20.01
N ASN A 205 -13.06 -11.24 21.11
CA ASN A 205 -12.57 -9.95 21.65
C ASN A 205 -11.04 -9.92 21.86
N ALA A 206 -10.43 -11.03 22.29
CA ALA A 206 -8.98 -11.12 22.47
C ALA A 206 -8.22 -10.92 21.15
N VAL A 207 -8.71 -11.54 20.06
CA VAL A 207 -8.11 -11.43 18.72
C VAL A 207 -8.28 -10.00 18.18
N GLN A 208 -9.47 -9.41 18.36
CA GLN A 208 -9.72 -8.03 17.96
C GLN A 208 -8.77 -7.05 18.67
N ALA A 209 -8.50 -7.25 19.97
CA ALA A 209 -7.58 -6.40 20.72
C ALA A 209 -6.16 -6.46 20.15
N VAL A 210 -5.68 -7.67 19.81
CA VAL A 210 -4.38 -7.86 19.15
C VAL A 210 -4.35 -7.20 17.78
N MET A 211 -5.36 -7.44 16.93
CA MET A 211 -5.45 -6.86 15.59
C MET A 211 -5.45 -5.33 15.63
N LYS A 212 -6.18 -4.71 16.57
CA LYS A 212 -6.18 -3.25 16.79
C LYS A 212 -4.82 -2.71 17.23
N TRP A 213 -3.95 -3.54 17.78
CA TRP A 213 -2.59 -3.12 18.12
C TRP A 213 -1.70 -3.05 16.86
N LEU A 214 -1.93 -3.93 15.89
CA LEU A 214 -1.18 -3.99 14.63
C LEU A 214 -1.54 -2.85 13.66
N PRO A 215 -0.63 -2.51 12.73
CA PRO A 215 -0.88 -1.48 11.72
C PRO A 215 -1.94 -1.92 10.68
N PHE A 216 -2.00 -3.22 10.34
CA PHE A 216 -2.88 -3.75 9.28
C PHE A 216 -4.37 -3.44 9.49
N TYR A 217 -4.81 -3.36 10.75
CA TYR A 217 -6.19 -2.97 11.09
C TYR A 217 -6.54 -1.57 10.55
N TYR A 218 -5.58 -0.64 10.59
CA TYR A 218 -5.81 0.75 10.19
C TYR A 218 -5.67 0.99 8.68
N GLU A 219 -5.04 0.06 7.96
CA GLU A 219 -4.90 0.16 6.50
C GLU A 219 -6.19 -0.15 5.78
N LEU A 220 -7.01 -1.04 6.35
CA LEU A 220 -8.15 -1.59 5.62
C LEU A 220 -9.48 -1.51 6.36
N PHE A 221 -9.52 -1.97 7.62
CA PHE A 221 -10.76 -2.01 8.38
C PHE A 221 -11.19 -0.61 8.86
N CYS A 222 -10.26 0.20 9.36
CA CYS A 222 -10.53 1.57 9.82
C CYS A 222 -11.12 2.51 8.75
N PRO A 223 -10.60 2.62 7.51
CA PRO A 223 -11.19 3.50 6.50
C PRO A 223 -12.56 3.04 6.00
N SER A 224 -12.96 1.80 6.30
CA SER A 224 -14.31 1.33 5.97
C SER A 224 -15.35 2.06 6.83
N PRO A 225 -16.49 2.49 6.24
CA PRO A 225 -17.66 2.98 6.98
C PRO A 225 -18.13 2.06 8.09
N PHE A 226 -17.72 0.78 8.06
CA PHE A 226 -18.06 -0.20 9.07
C PHE A 226 -17.50 0.10 10.45
N SER A 227 -16.26 0.56 10.49
CA SER A 227 -15.62 0.96 11.75
C SER A 227 -16.17 2.29 12.30
N LEU A 228 -16.71 3.16 11.43
CA LEU A 228 -17.17 4.52 11.76
C LEU A 228 -18.58 4.54 12.37
N GLY A 229 -19.29 3.41 12.38
CA GLY A 229 -20.52 3.21 13.15
C GLY A 229 -21.80 3.71 12.48
N ASP A 230 -21.77 4.04 11.17
CA ASP A 230 -22.92 4.63 10.46
C ASP A 230 -23.69 3.60 9.60
N PHE A 231 -23.93 2.39 10.13
CA PHE A 231 -24.92 1.49 9.51
C PHE A 231 -26.29 1.70 10.09
N ARG A 232 -27.01 2.60 9.46
CA ARG A 232 -28.45 2.68 9.57
C ARG A 232 -29.05 2.36 8.21
N ALA A 233 -29.08 1.09 7.84
CA ALA A 233 -29.85 0.66 6.66
C ALA A 233 -31.35 0.90 6.92
N PRO A 234 -32.11 1.50 5.99
CA PRO A 234 -33.54 1.79 6.18
C PRO A 234 -34.41 0.54 6.46
N ASN A 235 -33.99 -0.62 5.96
CA ASN A 235 -34.70 -1.90 6.09
C ASN A 235 -34.35 -2.70 7.37
N LEU A 236 -33.35 -2.27 8.16
CA LEU A 236 -33.02 -2.91 9.44
C LEU A 236 -33.93 -2.49 10.59
N ARG A 237 -34.90 -1.58 10.37
CA ARG A 237 -35.89 -1.19 11.38
C ARG A 237 -36.79 -2.35 11.82
N ARG A 238 -37.07 -3.33 10.95
CA ARG A 238 -37.98 -4.45 11.30
C ARG A 238 -37.28 -5.60 12.02
N HIS A 239 -36.00 -5.86 11.75
CA HIS A 239 -35.29 -6.97 12.40
C HIS A 239 -34.78 -6.62 13.81
N TRP A 240 -34.50 -5.35 14.11
CA TRP A 240 -34.07 -4.94 15.46
C TRP A 240 -35.20 -4.66 16.45
N GLN A 241 -36.45 -4.54 16.01
CA GLN A 241 -37.59 -4.40 16.93
C GLN A 241 -37.87 -5.67 17.74
N PHE A 242 -37.44 -6.86 17.27
CA PHE A 242 -37.58 -8.11 18.03
C PHE A 242 -36.43 -8.36 19.03
N SER A 243 -35.32 -7.61 18.96
CA SER A 243 -34.18 -7.80 19.85
C SER A 243 -34.08 -6.75 20.97
N GLN A 244 -35.13 -5.96 21.21
CA GLN A 244 -35.23 -5.06 22.38
C GLN A 244 -35.91 -5.69 23.60
N ALA A 245 -36.44 -6.92 23.51
CA ALA A 245 -37.14 -7.57 24.62
C ALA A 245 -36.27 -8.50 25.48
N GLY A 246 -34.96 -8.61 25.23
CA GLY A 246 -34.10 -9.55 25.96
C GLY A 246 -32.72 -8.98 26.26
N SER A 247 -32.57 -8.46 27.46
CA SER A 247 -31.32 -8.45 28.22
C SER A 247 -30.16 -7.62 27.62
N CYS A 248 -30.16 -6.33 27.97
CA CYS A 248 -28.97 -5.50 27.99
C CYS A 248 -27.84 -6.14 28.80
N SER A 249 -26.74 -6.50 28.13
CA SER A 249 -25.40 -6.46 28.70
C SER A 249 -24.43 -5.87 27.67
N LEU A 250 -24.24 -4.55 27.81
CA LEU A 250 -23.03 -3.78 27.52
C LEU A 250 -21.93 -4.52 26.73
N GLY A 251 -22.01 -4.48 25.40
CA GLY A 251 -20.79 -4.55 24.58
C GLY A 251 -19.95 -3.30 24.83
N PRO A 252 -18.61 -3.38 24.93
CA PRO A 252 -17.78 -2.23 25.24
C PRO A 252 -18.00 -1.11 24.21
N PRO A 253 -17.83 0.17 24.61
CA PRO A 253 -17.95 1.29 23.68
C PRO A 253 -16.97 1.05 22.52
N ARG A 254 -17.49 0.86 21.31
CA ARG A 254 -16.65 0.78 20.10
C ARG A 254 -15.98 2.14 19.94
N GLU A 255 -14.74 2.26 20.44
CA GLU A 255 -13.91 3.44 20.30
C GLU A 255 -13.89 3.83 18.81
N ARG A 256 -14.38 5.03 18.48
CA ARG A 256 -14.26 5.59 17.13
C ARG A 256 -12.79 5.52 16.74
N CYS A 257 -12.50 5.25 15.46
CA CYS A 257 -11.16 5.28 14.88
C CYS A 257 -10.51 6.70 14.88
N GLY A 258 -10.86 7.55 15.85
CA GLY A 258 -10.60 8.97 15.95
C GLY A 258 -9.51 9.36 16.95
N ASN A 259 -8.84 8.42 17.63
CA ASN A 259 -7.59 8.77 18.30
C ASN A 259 -6.48 8.83 17.25
N ALA A 260 -6.44 9.94 16.50
CA ALA A 260 -5.31 10.32 15.64
C ALA A 260 -3.97 10.20 16.40
N ALA A 261 -3.98 10.39 17.72
CA ALA A 261 -2.85 10.14 18.61
C ALA A 261 -2.32 8.68 18.56
N SER A 262 -3.18 7.67 18.47
CA SER A 262 -2.75 6.25 18.41
C SER A 262 -2.11 5.92 17.05
N ALA A 263 -2.67 6.46 15.96
CA ALA A 263 -2.07 6.38 14.63
C ALA A 263 -0.73 7.14 14.57
N ILE A 264 -0.64 8.34 15.18
CA ILE A 264 0.59 9.13 15.26
C ILE A 264 1.66 8.44 16.12
N ILE A 265 1.29 7.81 17.25
CA ILE A 265 2.23 7.05 18.10
C ILE A 265 2.78 5.86 17.32
N LYS A 266 1.95 5.14 16.57
CA LYS A 266 2.37 3.99 15.75
C LYS A 266 3.16 4.42 14.50
N LEU A 267 2.77 5.53 13.85
CA LEU A 267 3.60 6.20 12.83
C LEU A 267 4.93 6.67 13.40
N SER A 268 4.98 7.09 14.68
CA SER A 268 6.23 7.48 15.34
C SER A 268 7.12 6.27 15.58
N ALA A 269 6.56 5.09 15.85
CA ALA A 269 7.29 3.84 15.98
C ALA A 269 7.83 3.36 14.63
N VAL A 270 7.01 3.40 13.57
CA VAL A 270 7.45 3.11 12.19
C VAL A 270 8.50 4.12 11.73
N ARG A 271 8.28 5.42 11.99
CA ARG A 271 9.27 6.47 11.71
C ARG A 271 10.56 6.27 12.50
N LYS A 272 10.50 5.91 13.79
CA LYS A 272 11.68 5.60 14.60
C LYS A 272 12.41 4.37 14.05
N PHE A 273 11.67 3.34 13.65
CA PHE A 273 12.24 2.13 13.03
C PHE A 273 12.90 2.44 11.69
N ILE A 274 12.25 3.21 10.82
CA ILE A 274 12.81 3.69 9.55
C ILE A 274 14.04 4.58 9.78
N LEU A 275 13.99 5.51 10.75
CA LEU A 275 15.12 6.38 11.07
C LEU A 275 16.27 5.61 11.70
N GLN A 276 16.00 4.59 12.52
CA GLN A 276 17.00 3.69 13.08
C GLN A 276 17.67 2.88 11.97
N ILE A 277 16.88 2.28 11.07
CA ILE A 277 17.40 1.56 9.90
C ILE A 277 18.21 2.52 9.02
N CYS A 278 17.69 3.69 8.65
CA CYS A 278 18.42 4.69 7.85
C CYS A 278 19.71 5.16 8.53
N ALA A 279 19.70 5.39 9.85
CA ALA A 279 20.89 5.80 10.60
C ALA A 279 21.95 4.69 10.66
N ASP A 280 21.54 3.44 10.88
CA ASP A 280 22.44 2.27 10.85
C ASP A 280 22.93 1.95 9.42
N THR A 281 22.12 2.23 8.39
CA THR A 281 22.52 2.09 6.97
C THR A 281 23.55 3.16 6.59
N LEU A 282 23.32 4.42 6.98
CA LEU A 282 24.21 5.54 6.68
C LEU A 282 25.54 5.42 7.43
N SER A 283 25.54 4.92 8.67
CA SER A 283 26.77 4.68 9.43
C SER A 283 27.61 3.54 8.82
N ARG A 284 26.98 2.43 8.42
CA ARG A 284 27.67 1.28 7.84
C ARG A 284 28.09 1.48 6.39
N SER A 285 27.28 2.14 5.56
CA SER A 285 27.70 2.50 4.20
C SER A 285 28.94 3.40 4.25
N ARG A 286 28.96 4.41 5.13
CA ARG A 286 30.12 5.28 5.33
C ARG A 286 31.36 4.50 5.81
N ALA A 287 31.20 3.49 6.67
CA ALA A 287 32.29 2.59 7.08
C ALA A 287 32.80 1.70 5.93
N THR A 288 31.91 1.23 5.06
CA THR A 288 32.26 0.35 3.93
C THR A 288 32.95 1.15 2.80
N TYR A 289 32.50 2.38 2.56
CA TYR A 289 33.16 3.31 1.63
C TYR A 289 34.52 3.79 2.18
N ALA A 290 34.63 4.07 3.49
CA ALA A 290 35.91 4.41 4.12
C ALA A 290 36.92 3.25 4.08
N ALA A 291 36.47 2.01 4.27
CA ALA A 291 37.32 0.81 4.14
C ALA A 291 37.76 0.54 2.69
N LYS A 292 36.94 0.92 1.70
CA LYS A 292 37.25 0.82 0.27
C LYS A 292 38.17 1.96 -0.24
N ASP A 293 38.21 3.08 0.48
CA ASP A 293 39.10 4.21 0.20
C ASP A 293 40.49 4.04 0.87
N SER A 294 40.57 3.41 2.05
CA SER A 294 41.86 3.06 2.68
C SER A 294 42.63 2.00 1.90
N THR A 295 41.94 1.10 1.20
CA THR A 295 42.54 0.06 0.34
C THR A 295 42.96 0.57 -1.05
N ARG A 296 42.54 1.78 -1.47
CA ARG A 296 42.99 2.42 -2.72
C ARG A 296 44.24 3.30 -2.59
N ARG A 297 44.80 3.48 -1.39
CA ARG A 297 46.10 4.14 -1.20
C ARG A 297 47.27 3.16 -1.33
N LEU A 298 47.31 2.42 -2.44
CA LEU A 298 48.56 1.84 -2.91
C LEU A 298 49.26 2.86 -3.82
N PRO A 299 50.58 3.03 -3.74
CA PRO A 299 51.28 4.05 -4.50
C PRO A 299 51.11 3.77 -6.00
N PHE A 300 50.50 4.71 -6.72
CA PHE A 300 50.32 4.63 -8.17
C PHE A 300 51.70 4.71 -8.82
N ARG A 301 52.27 3.53 -9.09
CA ARG A 301 53.49 3.33 -9.87
C ARG A 301 53.22 3.87 -11.28
N SER A 302 54.16 4.68 -11.75
CA SER A 302 54.11 5.47 -12.96
C SER A 302 54.00 4.65 -14.25
N ARG A 303 53.30 5.25 -15.23
CA ARG A 303 53.49 5.14 -16.69
C ARG A 303 52.98 3.86 -17.37
N VAL A 304 51.73 3.90 -17.85
CA VAL A 304 51.29 3.13 -19.02
C VAL A 304 51.41 4.05 -20.23
N GLN A 305 52.37 3.77 -21.11
CA GLN A 305 52.49 4.41 -22.42
C GLN A 305 51.39 3.87 -23.34
N ILE A 306 50.52 4.76 -23.80
CA ILE A 306 49.54 4.47 -24.85
C ILE A 306 50.26 4.71 -26.20
N PRO A 307 50.31 3.74 -27.13
CA PRO A 307 50.85 3.99 -28.46
C PRO A 307 49.88 4.87 -29.26
N ASN A 308 50.41 5.88 -29.97
CA ASN A 308 49.61 6.71 -30.87
C ASN A 308 49.05 5.87 -32.05
N PRO A 309 47.84 6.19 -32.54
CA PRO A 309 47.26 5.53 -33.71
C PRO A 309 48.04 5.88 -34.99
N PRO A 310 48.15 4.94 -35.96
CA PRO A 310 48.88 5.18 -37.20
C PRO A 310 48.16 6.19 -38.10
N THR A 311 48.96 7.06 -38.72
CA THR A 311 48.55 8.08 -39.68
C THR A 311 48.04 7.47 -40.99
N GLN A 312 47.02 8.11 -41.54
CA GLN A 312 46.23 7.70 -42.70
C GLN A 312 47.00 7.89 -44.02
N THR A 313 48.05 7.10 -44.26
CA THR A 313 48.81 7.14 -45.54
C THR A 313 49.05 5.79 -46.19
N ASP A 314 48.58 4.69 -45.60
CA ASP A 314 48.89 3.34 -46.09
C ASP A 314 47.63 2.52 -46.44
N ARG A 315 46.86 3.03 -47.40
CA ARG A 315 45.66 2.35 -47.92
C ARG A 315 45.57 2.36 -49.45
N ARG A 316 46.66 2.00 -50.13
CA ARG A 316 46.63 1.58 -51.54
C ARG A 316 47.58 0.41 -51.73
N HIS A 317 47.14 -0.56 -52.55
CA HIS A 317 47.81 -1.81 -52.94
C HIS A 317 47.56 -3.03 -52.05
N SER A 318 46.38 -3.62 -52.21
CA SER A 318 46.19 -5.08 -52.15
C SER A 318 44.76 -5.44 -52.59
N ILE A 319 44.48 -5.24 -53.88
CA ILE A 319 43.47 -6.00 -54.62
C ILE A 319 44.11 -6.32 -55.95
N LEU A 320 44.69 -7.51 -56.05
CA LEU A 320 44.81 -8.35 -57.24
C LEU A 320 44.82 -9.80 -56.77
#